data_AF-A0A0K8MY60-F1
#
_entry.id   AF-A0A0K8MY60-F1
#
_cell.length_a   1.000
_cell.length_b   1.000
_cell.length_c   1.000
_cell.angle_alpha   90.00
_cell.angle_beta   90.00
_cell.angle_gamma   90.00
#
_symmetry.space_group_name_H-M   'P 1'
#
loop_
_entity.id
_entity.type
_entity.pdbx_description
1 polymer ?
#
loop_
_entity_poly.entity_id
_entity_poly.type
_entity_poly.pdbx_seq_one_letter_code
_entity_poly.pdbx_strand_id
1 'polypeptide(L)'
;MEQQISVSVVGIDVSKNRLDVSIAGQDWAESNDIIGIEAFIDKLKPLAPGLIVVEATGGLERAVVSLLSLDGIRSLSVWSLLRIAK
;
A
#
# COMPACT_ATOMS: atom_id res chain seq x y z
N MET A 1 -23.97 -6.72 -21.58
CA MET A 1 -23.75 -6.49 -20.14
C MET A 1 -22.25 -6.40 -19.96
N GLU A 2 -21.70 -5.19 -20.10
CA GLU A 2 -20.27 -4.96 -19.93
C GLU A 2 -19.95 -5.13 -18.45
N GLN A 3 -19.15 -6.14 -18.12
CA GLN A 3 -18.64 -6.29 -16.76
C GLN A 3 -17.60 -5.19 -16.56
N GLN A 4 -17.97 -4.20 -15.75
CA GLN A 4 -17.04 -3.19 -15.26
C GLN A 4 -15.91 -3.92 -14.51
N ILE A 5 -14.69 -3.91 -15.07
CA ILE A 5 -13.52 -4.35 -14.33
C ILE A 5 -13.25 -3.27 -13.27
N SER A 6 -13.78 -3.47 -12.07
CA SER A 6 -13.52 -2.60 -10.93
C SER A 6 -12.08 -2.83 -10.46
N VAL A 7 -11.14 -2.06 -10.98
CA VAL A 7 -9.78 -2.03 -10.46
C VAL A 7 -9.84 -1.44 -9.06
N SER A 8 -9.61 -2.26 -8.02
CA SER A 8 -9.59 -1.78 -6.65
C SER A 8 -8.29 -1.01 -6.38
N VAL A 9 -8.45 0.20 -5.86
CA VAL A 9 -7.35 1.06 -5.42
C VAL A 9 -7.30 1.00 -3.90
N VAL A 10 -6.10 0.76 -3.36
CA VAL A 10 -5.85 0.75 -1.91
C VAL A 10 -5.10 2.01 -1.53
N GLY A 11 -5.62 2.78 -0.59
CA GLY A 11 -4.91 3.88 0.05
C GLY A 11 -4.23 3.40 1.33
N ILE A 12 -3.00 3.84 1.56
CA ILE A 12 -2.26 3.61 2.81
C ILE A 12 -1.72 4.94 3.33
N ASP A 13 -2.04 5.28 4.57
CA ASP A 13 -1.35 6.32 5.33
C ASP A 13 -0.37 5.68 6.32
N VAL A 14 0.90 6.09 6.26
CA VAL A 14 2.00 5.49 7.01
C VAL A 14 2.48 6.43 8.10
N SER A 15 2.33 5.99 9.35
CA SER A 15 2.90 6.64 10.52
C SER A 15 3.99 5.76 11.15
N LYS A 16 4.64 6.26 12.22
CA LYS A 16 5.81 5.59 12.82
C LYS A 16 5.56 4.15 13.26
N ASN A 17 4.34 3.82 13.67
CA ASN A 17 4.01 2.51 14.25
C ASN A 17 2.75 1.90 13.64
N ARG A 18 2.16 2.51 12.60
CA ARG A 18 0.87 2.11 12.06
C ARG A 18 0.76 2.34 10.56
N LEU A 19 0.09 1.41 9.89
CA LEU A 19 -0.37 1.48 8.51
C LEU A 19 -1.89 1.58 8.54
N ASP A 20 -2.45 2.73 8.21
CA ASP A 20 -3.89 2.92 8.05
C ASP A 20 -4.27 2.61 6.60
N VAL A 21 -5.12 1.62 6.39
CA VAL A 21 -5.45 1.09 5.06
C VAL A 21 -6.92 1.33 4.74
N SER A 22 -7.20 1.79 3.53
CA SER A 22 -8.55 1.97 3.01
C SER A 22 -8.73 1.37 1.62
N ILE A 23 -9.79 0.59 1.42
CA ILE A 23 -10.18 0.02 0.12
C ILE A 23 -11.70 -0.08 0.03
N ALA A 24 -12.31 0.54 -1.00
CA ALA A 24 -13.74 0.37 -1.32
C ALA A 24 -14.70 0.47 -0.10
N GLY A 25 -14.44 1.39 0.84
CA GLY A 25 -15.25 1.60 2.04
C GLY A 25 -14.97 0.66 3.22
N GLN A 26 -13.90 -0.15 3.13
CA GLN A 26 -13.37 -0.92 4.24
C GLN A 26 -12.07 -0.28 4.71
N ASP A 27 -11.97 -0.08 6.02
CA ASP A 27 -10.79 0.46 6.67
C ASP A 27 -10.28 -0.51 7.72
N TRP A 28 -8.96 -0.68 7.77
CA TRP A 28 -8.29 -1.38 8.86
C TRP A 28 -6.92 -0.78 9.10
N ALA A 29 -6.25 -1.26 10.15
CA ALA A 29 -4.88 -0.88 10.40
C ALA A 29 -4.02 -2.08 10.80
N GLU A 30 -2.75 -1.99 10.44
CA GLU A 30 -1.69 -2.90 10.85
C GLU A 30 -0.55 -2.12 11.51
N SER A 31 0.35 -2.81 12.20
CA SER A 31 1.59 -2.19 12.69
C SER A 31 2.54 -1.84 11.54
N ASN A 32 3.26 -0.72 11.67
CA ASN A 32 4.37 -0.40 10.78
C ASN A 32 5.68 -1.06 11.26
N ASP A 33 5.63 -2.40 11.34
CA ASP A 33 6.76 -3.28 11.56
C ASP A 33 6.67 -4.47 10.60
N ILE A 34 7.68 -5.34 10.60
CA ILE A 34 7.76 -6.46 9.65
C ILE A 34 6.51 -7.35 9.75
N ILE A 35 6.08 -7.66 10.98
CA ILE A 35 4.95 -8.56 11.24
C ILE A 35 3.64 -7.93 10.71
N GLY A 36 3.42 -6.64 10.97
CA GLY A 36 2.25 -5.93 10.48
C GLY A 36 2.24 -5.75 8.97
N ILE A 37 3.39 -5.51 8.34
CA ILE A 37 3.48 -5.41 6.88
C ILE A 37 3.22 -6.76 6.22
N GLU A 38 3.73 -7.87 6.76
CA GLU A 38 3.43 -9.21 6.25
C GLU A 38 1.93 -9.53 6.37
N ALA A 39 1.33 -9.24 7.53
CA ALA A 39 -0.11 -9.41 7.75
C ALA A 39 -0.94 -8.54 6.79
N PHE A 40 -0.51 -7.31 6.53
CA PHE A 40 -1.10 -6.43 5.53
C PHE A 40 -1.05 -7.04 4.13
N ILE A 41 0.10 -7.54 3.70
CA ILE A 41 0.30 -8.14 2.37
C ILE A 41 -0.57 -9.40 2.21
N ASP A 42 -0.64 -10.24 3.23
CA ASP A 42 -1.46 -11.45 3.19
C ASP A 42 -2.95 -11.15 3.08
N LYS A 43 -3.43 -10.08 3.74
CA LYS A 43 -4.79 -9.57 3.56
C LYS A 43 -5.02 -8.98 2.18
N LEU A 44 -3.98 -8.45 1.55
CA LEU A 44 -4.07 -7.74 0.27
C LEU A 44 -4.01 -8.67 -0.96
N LYS A 45 -3.26 -9.78 -0.88
CA LYS A 45 -3.18 -10.82 -1.93
C LYS A 45 -4.54 -11.28 -2.48
N PRO A 46 -5.54 -11.66 -1.66
CA PRO A 46 -6.84 -12.08 -2.17
C PRO A 46 -7.67 -10.94 -2.77
N LEU A 47 -7.38 -9.68 -2.42
CA LEU A 47 -8.09 -8.50 -2.95
C LEU A 47 -7.61 -8.11 -4.35
N ALA A 48 -6.44 -8.62 -4.77
CA ALA A 48 -5.81 -8.40 -6.08
C ALA A 48 -5.89 -6.93 -6.56
N PRO A 49 -5.42 -5.95 -5.77
CA PRO A 49 -5.55 -4.55 -6.14
C PRO A 49 -4.69 -4.22 -7.35
N GLY A 50 -5.22 -3.36 -8.23
CA GLY A 50 -4.47 -2.90 -9.39
C GLY A 50 -3.47 -1.80 -9.06
N LEU A 51 -3.68 -1.08 -7.95
CA LEU A 51 -2.80 -0.02 -7.49
C LEU A 51 -2.90 0.18 -5.97
N ILE A 52 -1.74 0.31 -5.34
CA ILE A 52 -1.60 0.81 -3.97
C ILE A 52 -1.04 2.22 -4.01
N VAL A 53 -1.69 3.17 -3.33
CA VAL A 53 -1.22 4.53 -3.13
C VAL A 53 -0.74 4.68 -1.69
N VAL A 54 0.50 5.10 -1.50
CA VAL A 54 1.15 5.21 -0.19
C VAL A 54 1.47 6.67 0.11
N GLU A 55 0.84 7.19 1.16
CA GLU A 55 1.12 8.48 1.76
C GLU A 55 1.99 8.30 3.00
N ALA A 56 3.10 9.05 3.07
CA ALA A 56 4.03 8.97 4.18
C ALA A 56 4.92 10.23 4.22
N THR A 57 5.49 10.51 5.39
CA THR A 57 6.50 11.55 5.56
C THR A 57 7.79 10.96 6.13
N GLY A 58 8.94 11.56 5.77
CA GLY A 58 10.24 11.20 6.36
C GLY A 58 10.78 9.82 5.98
N GLY A 59 10.28 9.19 4.91
CA GLY A 59 10.77 7.89 4.43
C GLY A 59 10.25 6.68 5.23
N LEU A 60 9.14 6.83 5.95
CA LEU A 60 8.49 5.74 6.69
C LEU A 60 7.87 4.69 5.77
N GLU A 61 7.56 5.05 4.53
CA GLU A 61 7.01 4.16 3.50
C GLU A 61 8.01 3.10 3.01
N ARG A 62 9.31 3.26 3.27
CA ARG A 62 10.35 2.41 2.68
C ARG A 62 10.15 0.93 2.99
N ALA A 63 9.77 0.59 4.22
CA ALA A 63 9.58 -0.80 4.63
C ALA A 63 8.40 -1.43 3.87
N VAL A 64 7.23 -0.80 3.89
CA VAL A 64 6.03 -1.29 3.20
C VAL A 64 6.22 -1.34 1.68
N VAL A 65 6.80 -0.30 1.07
CA VAL A 65 7.07 -0.27 -0.38
C VAL A 65 8.04 -1.36 -0.80
N SER A 66 9.08 -1.64 0.01
CA SER A 66 10.06 -2.69 -0.30
C SER A 66 9.41 -4.07 -0.29
N LEU A 67 8.61 -4.38 0.74
CA LEU A 67 7.94 -5.68 0.84
C LEU A 67 6.88 -5.84 -0.28
N LEU A 68 6.09 -4.81 -0.57
CA LEU A 68 5.19 -4.82 -1.72
C LEU A 68 5.92 -5.10 -3.05
N SER A 69 7.09 -4.51 -3.24
CA SER A 69 7.91 -4.77 -4.44
C SER A 69 8.44 -6.21 -4.50
N LEU A 70 8.79 -6.81 -3.36
CA LEU A 70 9.26 -8.20 -3.29
C LEU A 70 8.14 -9.19 -3.60
N ASP A 71 6.91 -8.89 -3.19
CA ASP A 71 5.71 -9.68 -3.54
C ASP A 71 5.14 -9.37 -4.94
N GLY A 72 5.80 -8.51 -5.72
CA GLY A 72 5.38 -8.17 -7.09
C GLY A 72 4.13 -7.27 -7.16
N ILE A 73 3.80 -6.60 -6.06
CA ILE A 73 2.62 -5.74 -5.94
C ILE A 73 2.98 -4.31 -6.33
N ARG A 74 2.19 -3.73 -7.23
CA ARG A 74 2.41 -2.37 -7.72
C ARG A 74 2.00 -1.34 -6.66
N SER A 75 2.93 -0.48 -6.28
CA SER A 75 2.67 0.66 -5.39
C SER A 75 3.19 1.97 -5.96
N LEU A 76 2.56 3.07 -5.57
CA LEU A 76 2.95 4.45 -5.85
C LEU A 76 3.06 5.19 -4.53
N SER A 77 4.25 5.69 -4.20
CA SER A 77 4.45 6.58 -3.07
C SER A 77 4.78 8.00 -3.52
N VAL A 78 4.27 9.01 -2.80
CA VAL A 78 4.45 10.43 -3.13
C VAL A 78 5.94 10.81 -3.26
N TRP A 79 6.80 10.23 -2.43
CA TRP A 79 8.24 10.47 -2.46
C TRP A 79 8.97 9.79 -3.63
N SER A 80 8.42 8.72 -4.21
CA SER A 80 9.02 8.08 -5.39
C SER A 80 9.02 9.02 -6.60
N LEU A 81 8.00 9.90 -6.71
CA LEU A 81 7.91 10.90 -7.77
C LEU A 81 8.97 12.00 -7.67
N LEU A 82 9.38 12.37 -6.45
CA LEU A 82 10.42 13.39 -6.24
C LEU A 82 11.84 12.85 -6.51
N ARG A 83 12.01 11.53 -6.56
CA ARG A 83 13.33 10.89 -6.73
C ARG A 83 13.71 10.66 -8.19
N ILE A 84 12.72 10.51 -9.07
CA ILE A 84 12.89 10.43 -10.54
C ILE A 84 13.03 11.80 -11.21
N ALA A 85 12.78 12.89 -10.48
CA ALA A 85 12.96 14.26 -10.95
C ALA A 85 14.38 14.82 -10.69
N LYS A 86 15.35 13.96 -10.37
CA LYS A 86 16.77 14.31 -10.19
C LYS A 86 17.67 13.52 -11.13
#